data_AF-A0A6L2Q2L2-F1
#
_entry.id   AF-A0A6L2Q2L2-F1
#
_cell.length_a   1.000
_cell.length_b   1.000
_cell.length_c   1.000
_cell.angle_alpha   90.00
_cell.angle_beta   90.00
_cell.angle_gamma   90.00
#
_symmetry.space_group_name_H-M   'P 1'
#
loop_
_entity.id
_entity.type
_entity.pdbx_description
1 polymer ?
#
loop_
_entity_poly.entity_id
_entity_poly.type
_entity_poly.pdbx_seq_one_letter_code
_entity_poly.pdbx_strand_id
1 'polypeptide(L)'
;MQRVRLLRRIQYISVLADKAVLQRTLFTSEGSGKGNGVPCSTTDDREQDEELLQPLTRILQVPGKQIRPKFADACNYWLKVPDNKRVMVKDIAQMFHYSGMLIDDIEDNSVLRRDIPAAHTIYGVASTISAGIYLLLRGLKRAQDLNHPEATKVCTEQLLQMYWGPGMEIYWRDNYICPSLEEYKEMATRKAGGGLMFEIAPMQLLSDNKVDLTKLTSILGLYYQIRDDYCNLCMEQYAKDKGYCEDLTEGKFSFPIVHAITSHPDDSQVIRILLFQSHSLSGWQQRNLVSVHVSVAAVLCYVLGMRERMAPQVAVKLLNIILNCNNTDILRQRTRDVELKKYCFALLERFGSLSYTRDTLEELDAEARAEVAKLGGNPQLEAFLDEQLNWKCRTNDSNPE
;
A
#
# COMPACT_ATOMS: atom_id res chain seq x y z
N MET A 1 -26.54 -13.08 28.24
CA MET A 1 -26.73 -11.62 28.41
C MET A 1 -25.50 -10.87 28.92
N GLN A 2 -24.81 -11.33 29.98
CA GLN A 2 -23.62 -10.64 30.52
C GLN A 2 -22.41 -10.58 29.56
N ARG A 3 -22.12 -11.65 28.80
CA ARG A 3 -21.06 -11.66 27.75
C ARG A 3 -21.30 -10.62 26.65
N VAL A 4 -22.54 -10.46 26.18
CA VAL A 4 -22.90 -9.46 25.15
C VAL A 4 -22.77 -8.04 25.70
N ARG A 5 -23.13 -7.81 26.96
CA ARG A 5 -22.93 -6.52 27.63
C ARG A 5 -21.45 -6.20 27.82
N LEU A 6 -20.62 -7.19 28.16
CA LEU A 6 -19.17 -7.02 28.31
C LEU A 6 -18.50 -6.71 26.97
N LEU A 7 -18.85 -7.44 25.90
CA LEU A 7 -18.36 -7.17 24.54
C LEU A 7 -18.74 -5.78 24.05
N ARG A 8 -20.00 -5.35 24.28
CA ARG A 8 -20.42 -3.98 23.97
C ARG A 8 -19.68 -2.93 24.80
N ARG A 9 -19.32 -3.22 26.06
CA ARG A 9 -18.57 -2.32 26.93
C ARG A 9 -17.10 -2.20 26.51
N ILE A 10 -16.47 -3.30 26.08
CA ILE A 10 -15.11 -3.32 25.51
C ILE A 10 -15.09 -2.56 24.19
N GLN A 11 -16.08 -2.80 23.32
CA GLN A 11 -16.23 -2.07 22.05
C GLN A 11 -16.47 -0.57 22.29
N TYR A 12 -17.23 -0.20 23.32
CA TYR A 12 -17.46 1.20 23.70
C TYR A 12 -16.21 1.89 24.29
N ILE A 13 -15.45 1.22 25.16
CA ILE A 13 -14.17 1.74 25.70
C ILE A 13 -13.14 1.90 24.57
N SER A 14 -13.10 0.94 23.64
CA SER A 14 -12.30 1.02 22.43
C SER A 14 -12.65 2.26 21.61
N VAL A 15 -13.93 2.49 21.33
CA VAL A 15 -14.41 3.66 20.56
C VAL A 15 -14.07 4.99 21.25
N LEU A 16 -14.10 5.06 22.59
CA LEU A 16 -13.70 6.28 23.32
C LEU A 16 -12.18 6.54 23.26
N ALA A 17 -11.36 5.50 23.33
CA ALA A 17 -9.92 5.61 23.13
C ALA A 17 -9.58 6.03 21.68
N ASP A 18 -10.33 5.49 20.71
CA ASP A 18 -10.22 5.84 19.30
C ASP A 18 -10.53 7.32 19.04
N LYS A 19 -11.57 7.89 19.66
CA LYS A 19 -11.88 9.33 19.58
C LYS A 19 -10.73 10.21 20.09
N ALA A 20 -10.10 9.84 21.21
CA ALA A 20 -8.97 10.59 21.76
C ALA A 20 -7.73 10.56 20.84
N VAL A 21 -7.50 9.45 20.12
CA VAL A 21 -6.44 9.33 19.11
C VAL A 21 -6.73 10.21 17.89
N LEU A 22 -7.97 10.23 17.39
CA LEU A 22 -8.38 11.12 16.30
C LEU A 22 -8.18 12.58 16.67
N GLN A 23 -8.66 13.00 17.85
CA GLN A 23 -8.58 14.41 18.29
C GLN A 23 -7.14 14.92 18.43
N ARG A 24 -6.22 14.09 18.90
CA ARG A 24 -4.79 14.45 19.02
C ARG A 24 -4.05 14.44 17.69
N THR A 25 -4.47 13.59 16.75
CA THR A 25 -3.71 13.33 15.53
C THR A 25 -4.28 14.12 14.36
N LEU A 26 -5.59 14.13 14.13
CA LEU A 26 -6.21 14.69 12.92
C LEU A 26 -6.63 16.17 13.04
N PHE A 27 -6.74 16.70 14.26
CA PHE A 27 -7.51 17.92 14.52
C PHE A 27 -6.77 18.93 15.42
N THR A 28 -5.45 19.06 15.27
CA THR A 28 -4.70 20.13 15.94
C THR A 28 -4.99 21.48 15.26
N SER A 29 -5.60 22.40 16.00
CA SER A 29 -5.77 23.80 15.61
C SER A 29 -4.41 24.49 15.51
N GLU A 30 -4.13 25.07 14.33
CA GLU A 30 -3.12 26.11 14.08
C GLU A 30 -1.66 25.80 14.49
N GLY A 31 -0.77 25.75 13.49
CA GLY A 31 0.55 26.36 13.63
C GLY A 31 1.62 25.65 14.46
N SER A 32 1.51 24.36 14.79
CA SER A 32 2.65 23.63 15.36
C SER A 32 3.03 22.42 14.50
N GLY A 33 4.18 22.52 13.82
CA GLY A 33 4.74 21.50 12.92
C GLY A 33 5.23 20.22 13.64
N LYS A 34 4.43 19.65 14.55
CA LYS A 34 4.75 18.43 15.31
C LYS A 34 3.57 17.46 15.51
N GLY A 35 2.56 17.49 14.65
CA GLY A 35 1.48 16.49 14.63
C GLY A 35 1.62 15.54 13.44
N ASN A 36 1.48 14.22 13.66
CA ASN A 36 1.42 13.18 12.60
C ASN A 36 0.08 13.21 11.83
N GLY A 37 -0.46 14.40 11.58
CA GLY A 37 -1.89 14.63 11.45
C GLY A 37 -2.39 14.88 10.05
N VAL A 38 -3.33 14.04 9.60
CA VAL A 38 -4.19 14.38 8.46
C VAL A 38 -5.10 15.52 8.89
N PRO A 39 -5.01 16.73 8.32
CA PRO A 39 -5.88 17.84 8.71
C PRO A 39 -7.30 17.53 8.26
N CYS A 40 -8.17 17.22 9.21
CA CYS A 40 -9.59 17.15 8.93
C CYS A 40 -10.29 18.44 9.40
N SER A 41 -10.78 19.21 8.41
CA SER A 41 -11.73 20.33 8.48
C SER A 41 -11.30 21.66 9.13
N THR A 42 -11.56 22.74 8.39
CA THR A 42 -11.59 24.12 8.88
C THR A 42 -13.01 24.64 9.17
N THR A 43 -14.07 23.80 9.12
CA THR A 43 -15.48 24.22 9.38
C THR A 43 -16.42 23.08 9.87
N ASP A 44 -17.29 23.43 10.84
CA ASP A 44 -18.57 22.87 11.35
C ASP A 44 -18.92 21.36 11.47
N ASP A 45 -18.32 20.41 10.73
CA ASP A 45 -18.73 18.97 10.76
C ASP A 45 -17.75 18.03 11.49
N ARG A 46 -16.97 18.56 12.45
CA ARG A 46 -15.91 17.81 13.15
C ARG A 46 -16.39 16.52 13.81
N GLU A 47 -17.59 16.52 14.41
CA GLU A 47 -18.15 15.33 15.07
C GLU A 47 -18.54 14.23 14.06
N GLN A 48 -19.06 14.59 12.90
CA GLN A 48 -19.45 13.63 11.85
C GLN A 48 -18.23 13.03 11.16
N ASP A 49 -17.18 13.84 10.94
CA ASP A 49 -15.88 13.35 10.45
C ASP A 49 -15.27 12.33 11.44
N GLU A 50 -15.35 12.59 12.74
CA GLU A 50 -14.87 11.66 13.77
C GLU A 50 -15.63 10.32 13.76
N GLU A 51 -16.92 10.32 13.46
CA GLU A 51 -17.72 9.09 13.36
C GLU A 51 -17.38 8.26 12.11
N LEU A 52 -17.28 8.91 10.94
CA LEU A 52 -16.96 8.25 9.68
C LEU A 52 -15.53 7.70 9.65
N LEU A 53 -14.59 8.40 10.30
CA LEU A 53 -13.17 8.04 10.29
C LEU A 53 -12.73 7.17 11.47
N GLN A 54 -13.65 6.61 12.26
CA GLN A 54 -13.29 5.65 13.32
C GLN A 54 -12.36 4.51 12.82
N PRO A 55 -12.56 3.91 11.63
CA PRO A 55 -11.66 2.87 11.13
C PRO A 55 -10.20 3.32 10.99
N LEU A 56 -9.95 4.61 10.71
CA LEU A 56 -8.62 5.17 10.57
C LEU A 56 -7.81 5.10 11.88
N THR A 57 -8.47 5.11 13.03
CA THR A 57 -7.79 5.12 14.34
C THR A 57 -6.86 3.96 14.56
N ARG A 58 -7.16 2.80 13.96
CA ARG A 58 -6.31 1.62 14.03
C ARG A 58 -4.98 1.87 13.35
N ILE A 59 -5.01 2.47 12.15
CA ILE A 59 -3.80 2.83 11.43
C ILE A 59 -3.00 3.88 12.22
N LEU A 60 -3.67 4.82 12.87
CA LEU A 60 -3.01 5.89 13.64
C LEU A 60 -2.43 5.42 14.99
N GLN A 61 -3.01 4.38 15.60
CA GLN A 61 -2.52 3.80 16.86
C GLN A 61 -1.13 3.19 16.72
N VAL A 62 -0.80 2.68 15.53
CA VAL A 62 0.50 2.08 15.27
C VAL A 62 1.18 2.85 14.14
N PRO A 63 1.90 3.93 14.46
CA PRO A 63 2.54 4.77 13.45
C PRO A 63 3.53 3.98 12.61
N GLY A 64 3.54 4.26 11.30
CA GLY A 64 4.42 3.57 10.35
C GLY A 64 5.85 4.09 10.37
N LYS A 65 6.68 3.50 9.51
CA LYS A 65 8.08 3.91 9.32
C LYS A 65 8.25 5.30 8.67
N GLN A 66 7.15 5.96 8.29
CA GLN A 66 7.12 7.29 7.65
C GLN A 66 8.09 7.43 6.47
N ILE A 67 8.17 6.38 5.64
CA ILE A 67 9.12 6.30 4.52
C ILE A 67 8.84 7.40 3.47
N ARG A 68 7.56 7.59 3.09
CA ARG A 68 7.18 8.55 2.03
C ARG A 68 7.45 10.01 2.44
N PRO A 69 7.02 10.48 3.63
CA PRO A 69 7.30 11.86 4.04
C PRO A 69 8.80 12.16 4.18
N LYS A 70 9.59 11.19 4.69
CA LYS A 70 11.06 11.32 4.76
C LYS A 70 11.68 11.43 3.37
N PHE A 71 11.21 10.61 2.42
CA PHE A 71 11.67 10.65 1.04
C PHE A 71 11.35 11.99 0.37
N ALA A 72 10.11 12.48 0.51
CA ALA A 72 9.72 13.78 -0.03
C ALA A 72 10.53 14.93 0.59
N ASP A 73 10.81 14.87 1.88
CA ASP A 73 11.69 15.85 2.54
C ASP A 73 13.11 15.82 1.97
N ALA A 74 13.68 14.63 1.77
CA ALA A 74 14.98 14.47 1.14
C ALA A 74 14.97 15.04 -0.29
N CYS A 75 13.94 14.75 -1.08
CA CYS A 75 13.79 15.30 -2.44
C CYS A 75 13.59 16.82 -2.46
N ASN A 76 13.06 17.41 -1.38
CA ASN A 76 12.96 18.87 -1.27
C ASN A 76 14.32 19.57 -1.22
N TYR A 77 15.41 18.84 -0.95
CA TYR A 77 16.77 19.33 -1.14
C TYR A 77 16.99 19.87 -2.55
N TRP A 78 16.43 19.21 -3.58
CA TRP A 78 16.49 19.68 -4.96
C TRP A 78 15.32 20.59 -5.34
N LEU A 79 14.10 20.23 -4.93
CA LEU A 79 12.88 20.91 -5.38
C LEU A 79 12.64 22.26 -4.70
N LYS A 80 13.20 22.52 -3.52
CA LYS A 80 13.09 23.82 -2.82
C LYS A 80 11.65 24.36 -2.74
N VAL A 81 10.65 23.49 -2.59
CA VAL A 81 9.24 23.88 -2.47
C VAL A 81 9.05 24.61 -1.15
N PRO A 82 8.33 25.76 -1.13
CA PRO A 82 8.02 26.49 0.10
C PRO A 82 7.31 25.63 1.14
N ASP A 83 7.64 25.84 2.43
CA ASP A 83 7.15 25.00 3.53
C ASP A 83 5.63 24.93 3.61
N ASN A 84 4.94 26.04 3.43
CA ASN A 84 3.47 26.08 3.46
C ASN A 84 2.85 25.16 2.39
N LYS A 85 3.42 25.14 1.18
CA LYS A 85 2.97 24.28 0.07
C LYS A 85 3.35 22.82 0.32
N ARG A 86 4.56 22.58 0.83
CA ARG A 86 5.05 21.22 1.15
C ARG A 86 4.19 20.54 2.21
N VAL A 87 3.78 21.27 3.25
CA VAL A 87 2.85 20.75 4.28
C VAL A 87 1.54 20.31 3.63
N MET A 88 0.94 21.14 2.75
CA MET A 88 -0.29 20.77 2.05
C MET A 88 -0.14 19.51 1.19
N VAL A 89 0.98 19.35 0.47
CA VAL A 89 1.25 18.14 -0.33
C VAL A 89 1.34 16.90 0.54
N LYS A 90 2.06 16.99 1.67
CA LYS A 90 2.16 15.87 2.63
C LYS A 90 0.80 15.49 3.20
N ASP A 91 -0.04 16.47 3.52
CA ASP A 91 -1.40 16.24 4.03
C ASP A 91 -2.25 15.44 3.02
N ILE A 92 -2.22 15.84 1.74
CA ILE A 92 -2.94 15.16 0.66
C ILE A 92 -2.42 13.72 0.50
N ALA A 93 -1.10 13.55 0.46
CA ALA A 93 -0.47 12.24 0.32
C ALA A 93 -0.79 11.29 1.46
N GLN A 94 -0.82 11.83 2.68
CA GLN A 94 -1.14 11.05 3.87
C GLN A 94 -2.60 10.57 3.85
N MET A 95 -3.54 11.40 3.40
CA MET A 95 -4.95 11.00 3.21
C MET A 95 -5.08 9.82 2.24
N PHE A 96 -4.38 9.88 1.10
CA PHE A 96 -4.43 8.82 0.11
C PHE A 96 -3.71 7.56 0.55
N HIS A 97 -2.59 7.70 1.24
CA HIS A 97 -1.88 6.56 1.81
C HIS A 97 -2.78 5.79 2.79
N TYR A 98 -3.44 6.50 3.71
CA TYR A 98 -4.36 5.86 4.66
C TYR A 98 -5.60 5.28 4.00
N SER A 99 -6.16 5.96 2.99
CA SER A 99 -7.23 5.40 2.17
C SER A 99 -6.80 4.07 1.56
N GLY A 100 -5.65 4.05 0.87
CA GLY A 100 -5.09 2.84 0.28
C GLY A 100 -4.89 1.73 1.29
N MET A 101 -4.31 2.02 2.46
CA MET A 101 -4.09 1.01 3.52
C MET A 101 -5.38 0.37 4.04
N LEU A 102 -6.46 1.14 4.20
CA LEU A 102 -7.75 0.59 4.68
C LEU A 102 -8.37 -0.37 3.65
N ILE A 103 -8.19 -0.07 2.37
CA ILE A 103 -8.72 -0.86 1.25
C ILE A 103 -7.85 -2.10 1.00
N ASP A 104 -6.51 -1.93 1.00
CA ASP A 104 -5.49 -2.98 0.88
C ASP A 104 -5.73 -4.14 1.87
N ASP A 105 -5.88 -3.85 3.16
CA ASP A 105 -6.13 -4.88 4.18
C ASP A 105 -7.42 -5.69 3.90
N ILE A 106 -8.42 -5.11 3.25
CA ILE A 106 -9.67 -5.79 2.86
C ILE A 106 -9.45 -6.63 1.60
N GLU A 107 -8.78 -6.07 0.59
CA GLU A 107 -8.49 -6.73 -0.68
C GLU A 107 -7.61 -7.97 -0.50
N ASP A 108 -6.72 -7.93 0.49
CA ASP A 108 -5.80 -9.01 0.84
C ASP A 108 -6.34 -9.93 1.94
N ASN A 109 -7.48 -9.55 2.55
CA ASN A 109 -8.08 -10.26 3.67
C ASN A 109 -7.10 -10.43 4.85
N SER A 110 -6.29 -9.40 5.09
CA SER A 110 -5.32 -9.33 6.18
C SER A 110 -6.01 -9.28 7.54
N VAL A 111 -5.60 -10.12 8.47
CA VAL A 111 -6.19 -10.15 9.82
C VAL A 111 -5.50 -9.13 10.74
N LEU A 112 -4.21 -8.87 10.50
CA LEU A 112 -3.37 -8.02 11.32
C LEU A 112 -2.75 -6.90 10.50
N ARG A 113 -2.48 -5.77 11.15
CA ARG A 113 -1.62 -4.71 10.64
C ARG A 113 -0.76 -4.18 11.78
N ARG A 114 0.54 -4.42 11.72
CA ARG A 114 1.52 -4.04 12.75
C ARG A 114 1.12 -4.57 14.13
N ASP A 115 0.84 -5.87 14.20
CA ASP A 115 0.53 -6.62 15.42
C ASP A 115 -0.78 -6.21 16.13
N ILE A 116 -1.64 -5.42 15.46
CA ILE A 116 -3.01 -5.16 15.91
C ILE A 116 -4.03 -5.63 14.88
N PRO A 117 -5.30 -5.92 15.27
CA PRO A 117 -6.33 -6.31 14.33
C PRO A 117 -6.55 -5.24 13.23
N ALA A 118 -6.62 -5.68 11.97
CA ALA A 118 -6.90 -4.79 10.84
C ALA A 118 -8.27 -4.11 11.01
N ALA A 119 -8.44 -2.89 10.48
CA ALA A 119 -9.62 -2.06 10.76
C ALA A 119 -10.95 -2.77 10.43
N HIS A 120 -11.02 -3.49 9.31
CA HIS A 120 -12.23 -4.18 8.88
C HIS A 120 -12.63 -5.35 9.79
N THR A 121 -11.69 -5.90 10.58
CA THR A 121 -11.99 -6.97 11.55
C THR A 121 -12.72 -6.44 12.79
N ILE A 122 -12.60 -5.13 13.07
CA ILE A 122 -13.19 -4.47 14.23
C ILE A 122 -14.47 -3.70 13.85
N TYR A 123 -14.40 -2.87 12.80
CA TYR A 123 -15.52 -2.01 12.38
C TYR A 123 -16.37 -2.61 11.26
N GLY A 124 -15.94 -3.75 10.70
CA GLY A 124 -16.57 -4.36 9.54
C GLY A 124 -16.08 -3.79 8.22
N VAL A 125 -16.28 -4.59 7.17
CA VAL A 125 -15.86 -4.28 5.79
C VAL A 125 -16.53 -3.00 5.28
N ALA A 126 -17.85 -2.89 5.40
CA ALA A 126 -18.60 -1.75 4.85
C ALA A 126 -18.12 -0.40 5.42
N SER A 127 -18.04 -0.28 6.75
CA SER A 127 -17.59 0.96 7.40
C SER A 127 -16.15 1.32 7.04
N THR A 128 -15.27 0.32 6.95
CA THR A 128 -13.86 0.53 6.62
C THR A 128 -13.70 1.03 5.18
N ILE A 129 -14.48 0.49 4.24
CA ILE A 129 -14.45 0.97 2.86
C ILE A 129 -15.02 2.40 2.74
N SER A 130 -16.14 2.70 3.42
CA SER A 130 -16.69 4.06 3.44
C SER A 130 -15.68 5.08 3.96
N ALA A 131 -14.95 4.75 5.04
CA ALA A 131 -13.89 5.61 5.57
C ALA A 131 -12.75 5.80 4.56
N GLY A 132 -12.31 4.73 3.89
CA GLY A 132 -11.28 4.78 2.86
C GLY A 132 -11.67 5.68 1.68
N ILE A 133 -12.88 5.51 1.13
CA ILE A 133 -13.38 6.33 0.01
C ILE A 133 -13.52 7.80 0.44
N TYR A 134 -14.02 8.06 1.65
CA TYR A 134 -14.16 9.41 2.16
C TYR A 134 -12.80 10.13 2.25
N LEU A 135 -11.76 9.47 2.76
CA LEU A 135 -10.40 10.01 2.81
C LEU A 135 -9.84 10.32 1.41
N LEU A 136 -10.11 9.46 0.42
CA LEU A 136 -9.71 9.69 -0.96
C LEU A 136 -10.39 10.93 -1.55
N LEU A 137 -11.70 11.10 -1.36
CA LEU A 137 -12.40 12.29 -1.86
C LEU A 137 -11.94 13.57 -1.14
N ARG A 138 -11.63 13.49 0.15
CA ARG A 138 -11.10 14.60 0.95
C ARG A 138 -9.71 15.04 0.47
N GLY A 139 -8.81 14.10 0.19
CA GLY A 139 -7.50 14.47 -0.35
C GLY A 139 -7.58 15.07 -1.75
N LEU A 140 -8.51 14.60 -2.61
CA LEU A 140 -8.78 15.23 -3.91
C LEU A 140 -9.31 16.66 -3.76
N LYS A 141 -10.24 16.90 -2.83
CA LYS A 141 -10.70 18.25 -2.50
C LYS A 141 -9.54 19.13 -2.02
N ARG A 142 -8.68 18.60 -1.14
CA ARG A 142 -7.52 19.32 -0.62
C ARG A 142 -6.49 19.65 -1.69
N ALA A 143 -6.36 18.82 -2.73
CA ALA A 143 -5.50 19.12 -3.88
C ALA A 143 -5.93 20.39 -4.64
N GLN A 144 -7.20 20.77 -4.59
CA GLN A 144 -7.69 22.03 -5.18
C GLN A 144 -7.16 23.26 -4.43
N ASP A 145 -6.93 23.14 -3.11
CA ASP A 145 -6.40 24.22 -2.27
C ASP A 145 -4.93 24.54 -2.56
N LEU A 146 -4.23 23.71 -3.36
CA LEU A 146 -2.88 24.01 -3.85
C LEU A 146 -2.87 25.21 -4.80
N ASN A 147 -4.04 25.69 -5.27
CA ASN A 147 -4.21 26.85 -6.14
C ASN A 147 -3.34 26.81 -7.41
N HIS A 148 -3.13 25.61 -7.94
CA HIS A 148 -2.43 25.40 -9.20
C HIS A 148 -3.37 24.67 -10.19
N PRO A 149 -3.51 25.14 -11.44
CA PRO A 149 -4.49 24.59 -12.40
C PRO A 149 -4.32 23.08 -12.65
N GLU A 150 -3.08 22.61 -12.71
CA GLU A 150 -2.80 21.18 -12.94
C GLU A 150 -2.79 20.31 -11.66
N ALA A 151 -3.01 20.87 -10.46
CA ALA A 151 -2.84 20.11 -9.20
C ALA A 151 -3.77 18.90 -9.11
N THR A 152 -5.06 19.08 -9.39
CA THR A 152 -6.06 18.01 -9.40
C THR A 152 -5.73 16.94 -10.42
N LYS A 153 -5.28 17.33 -11.62
CA LYS A 153 -4.93 16.42 -12.70
C LYS A 153 -3.72 15.55 -12.31
N VAL A 154 -2.63 16.17 -11.87
CA VAL A 154 -1.43 15.45 -11.41
C VAL A 154 -1.77 14.47 -10.29
N CYS A 155 -2.53 14.89 -9.28
CA CYS A 155 -2.94 14.00 -8.19
C CYS A 155 -3.81 12.83 -8.69
N THR A 156 -4.72 13.09 -9.64
CA THR A 156 -5.59 12.05 -10.22
C THR A 156 -4.79 11.03 -11.03
N GLU A 157 -3.81 11.48 -11.82
CA GLU A 157 -2.92 10.59 -12.56
C GLU A 157 -2.12 9.68 -11.63
N GLN A 158 -1.59 10.21 -10.51
CA GLN A 158 -0.87 9.40 -9.53
C GLN A 158 -1.79 8.42 -8.79
N LEU A 159 -3.03 8.81 -8.47
CA LEU A 159 -4.04 7.89 -7.91
C LEU A 159 -4.35 6.73 -8.87
N LEU A 160 -4.49 7.00 -10.17
CA LEU A 160 -4.74 5.94 -11.17
C LEU A 160 -3.60 4.91 -11.20
N GLN A 161 -2.34 5.35 -11.12
CA GLN A 161 -1.20 4.43 -11.04
C GLN A 161 -1.22 3.60 -9.75
N MET A 162 -1.55 4.24 -8.62
CA MET A 162 -1.63 3.59 -7.31
C MET A 162 -2.71 2.50 -7.24
N TYR A 163 -3.84 2.67 -7.92
CA TYR A 163 -4.90 1.64 -7.99
C TYR A 163 -4.70 0.61 -9.09
N TRP A 164 -4.03 0.98 -10.19
CA TRP A 164 -3.76 0.05 -11.29
C TRP A 164 -2.86 -1.11 -10.86
N GLY A 165 -1.79 -0.83 -10.10
CA GLY A 165 -0.83 -1.84 -9.66
C GLY A 165 -1.46 -2.96 -8.82
N PRO A 166 -2.08 -2.65 -7.65
CA PRO A 166 -2.83 -3.62 -6.86
C PRO A 166 -3.94 -4.32 -7.66
N GLY A 167 -4.64 -3.62 -8.55
CA GLY A 167 -5.64 -4.22 -9.41
C GLY A 167 -5.09 -5.36 -10.29
N MET A 168 -3.89 -5.19 -10.86
CA MET A 168 -3.21 -6.24 -11.63
C MET A 168 -2.74 -7.40 -10.76
N GLU A 169 -2.22 -7.10 -9.58
CA GLU A 169 -1.81 -8.11 -8.60
C GLU A 169 -2.98 -8.99 -8.16
N ILE A 170 -4.12 -8.37 -7.80
CA ILE A 170 -5.37 -9.05 -7.48
C ILE A 170 -5.85 -9.89 -8.67
N TYR A 171 -5.81 -9.33 -9.89
CA TYR A 171 -6.20 -10.05 -11.09
C TYR A 171 -5.37 -11.33 -11.28
N TRP A 172 -4.04 -11.24 -11.21
CA TRP A 172 -3.15 -12.39 -11.31
C TRP A 172 -3.43 -13.41 -10.22
N ARG A 173 -3.49 -12.96 -8.97
CA ARG A 173 -3.73 -13.75 -7.76
C ARG A 173 -5.05 -14.53 -7.80
N ASP A 174 -6.12 -13.89 -8.28
CA ASP A 174 -7.46 -14.47 -8.27
C ASP A 174 -7.80 -15.21 -9.58
N ASN A 175 -7.02 -15.03 -10.64
CA ASN A 175 -7.12 -15.83 -11.88
C ASN A 175 -6.02 -16.88 -12.01
N TYR A 176 -5.12 -16.98 -11.03
CA TYR A 176 -4.04 -17.97 -11.00
C TYR A 176 -3.04 -17.85 -12.16
N ILE A 177 -2.86 -16.62 -12.62
CA ILE A 177 -1.96 -16.29 -13.72
C ILE A 177 -0.67 -15.78 -13.09
N CYS A 178 0.38 -16.59 -13.10
CA CYS A 178 1.70 -16.12 -12.70
C CYS A 178 2.21 -15.12 -13.75
N PRO A 179 2.53 -13.87 -13.38
CA PRO A 179 3.13 -12.92 -14.32
C PRO A 179 4.56 -13.32 -14.65
N SER A 180 5.08 -12.82 -15.77
CA SER A 180 6.53 -12.78 -16.01
C SER A 180 7.23 -11.83 -15.01
N LEU A 181 8.55 -11.99 -14.85
CA LEU A 181 9.34 -11.05 -14.03
C LEU A 181 9.23 -9.61 -14.53
N GLU A 182 9.15 -9.39 -15.84
CA GLU A 182 9.03 -8.04 -16.40
C GLU A 182 7.65 -7.43 -16.14
N GLU A 183 6.57 -8.20 -16.28
CA GLU A 183 5.22 -7.75 -15.90
C GLU A 183 5.14 -7.42 -14.40
N TYR A 184 5.73 -8.26 -13.54
CA TYR A 184 5.84 -7.97 -12.12
C TYR A 184 6.58 -6.65 -11.87
N LYS A 185 7.76 -6.45 -12.50
CA LYS A 185 8.56 -5.22 -12.33
C LYS A 185 7.78 -3.98 -12.77
N GLU A 186 7.03 -4.05 -13.87
CA GLU A 186 6.17 -2.95 -14.33
C GLU A 186 5.07 -2.65 -13.30
N MET A 187 4.40 -3.69 -12.79
CA MET A 187 3.38 -3.55 -11.75
C MET A 187 3.96 -2.92 -10.47
N ALA A 188 5.05 -3.47 -9.96
CA ALA A 188 5.74 -2.99 -8.77
C ALA A 188 6.18 -1.53 -8.89
N THR A 189 6.74 -1.16 -10.06
CA THR A 189 7.16 0.21 -10.36
C THR A 189 5.97 1.17 -10.32
N ARG A 190 4.81 0.80 -10.89
CA ARG A 190 3.62 1.64 -10.86
C ARG A 190 2.96 1.71 -9.48
N LYS A 191 2.90 0.60 -8.75
CA LYS A 191 2.32 0.51 -7.39
C LYS A 191 3.12 1.36 -6.39
N ALA A 192 4.40 1.02 -6.20
CA ALA A 192 5.23 1.65 -5.18
C ALA A 192 5.89 2.94 -5.68
N GLY A 193 6.36 2.98 -6.93
CA GLY A 193 6.95 4.18 -7.54
C GLY A 193 5.91 5.27 -7.78
N GLY A 194 4.71 4.90 -8.25
CA GLY A 194 3.55 5.82 -8.29
C GLY A 194 3.17 6.34 -6.90
N GLY A 195 3.29 5.49 -5.87
CA GLY A 195 3.12 5.89 -4.47
C GLY A 195 4.13 6.94 -3.98
N LEU A 196 5.39 6.90 -4.44
CA LEU A 196 6.39 7.95 -4.17
C LEU A 196 6.12 9.21 -5.00
N MET A 197 5.78 9.03 -6.28
CA MET A 197 5.41 10.13 -7.18
C MET A 197 4.18 10.90 -6.71
N PHE A 198 3.35 10.29 -5.86
CA PHE A 198 2.22 10.96 -5.26
C PHE A 198 2.61 12.24 -4.49
N GLU A 199 3.72 12.23 -3.76
CA GLU A 199 4.24 13.42 -3.08
C GLU A 199 5.15 14.25 -4.01
N ILE A 200 5.94 13.58 -4.84
CA ILE A 200 6.95 14.25 -5.67
C ILE A 200 6.34 15.02 -6.85
N ALA A 201 5.32 14.50 -7.52
CA ALA A 201 4.75 15.16 -8.69
C ALA A 201 4.09 16.51 -8.35
N PRO A 202 3.26 16.64 -7.30
CA PRO A 202 2.79 17.94 -6.84
C PRO A 202 3.94 18.85 -6.38
N MET A 203 5.00 18.33 -5.78
CA MET A 203 6.17 19.13 -5.42
C MET A 203 6.92 19.66 -6.66
N GLN A 204 7.14 18.84 -7.69
CA GLN A 204 7.74 19.28 -8.97
C GLN A 204 6.87 20.33 -9.67
N LEU A 205 5.54 20.21 -9.55
CA LEU A 205 4.60 21.21 -10.06
C LEU A 205 4.79 22.57 -9.39
N LEU A 206 4.96 22.57 -8.07
CA LEU A 206 5.06 23.78 -7.23
C LEU A 206 6.48 24.33 -7.08
N SER A 207 7.49 23.61 -7.57
CA SER A 207 8.91 23.96 -7.55
C SER A 207 9.31 24.78 -8.77
N ASP A 208 10.24 25.74 -8.62
CA ASP A 208 10.89 26.41 -9.74
C ASP A 208 11.98 25.52 -10.39
N ASN A 209 12.57 24.61 -9.61
CA ASN A 209 13.50 23.61 -10.12
C ASN A 209 12.71 22.45 -10.76
N LYS A 210 12.91 22.23 -12.05
CA LYS A 210 12.23 21.20 -12.85
C LYS A 210 13.05 19.92 -13.02
N VAL A 211 13.91 19.59 -12.03
CA VAL A 211 14.58 18.30 -11.97
C VAL A 211 13.57 17.17 -12.12
N ASP A 212 13.87 16.20 -12.99
CA ASP A 212 13.04 15.02 -13.19
C ASP A 212 13.45 13.91 -12.21
N LEU A 213 12.53 13.52 -11.34
CA LEU A 213 12.73 12.47 -10.35
C LEU A 213 12.02 11.16 -10.72
N THR A 214 11.37 11.08 -11.89
CA THR A 214 10.61 9.89 -12.31
C THR A 214 11.46 8.63 -12.37
N LYS A 215 12.72 8.72 -12.86
CA LYS A 215 13.61 7.56 -12.90
C LYS A 215 13.98 7.07 -11.50
N LEU A 216 14.35 7.99 -10.62
CA LEU A 216 14.71 7.69 -9.24
C LEU A 216 13.53 7.07 -8.48
N THR A 217 12.32 7.64 -8.58
CA THR A 217 11.12 7.07 -7.94
C THR A 217 10.72 5.72 -8.52
N SER A 218 11.00 5.46 -9.80
CA SER A 218 10.77 4.16 -10.42
C SER A 218 11.70 3.08 -9.84
N ILE A 219 13.01 3.35 -9.78
CA ILE A 219 14.00 2.44 -9.19
C ILE A 219 13.65 2.16 -7.72
N LEU A 220 13.39 3.22 -6.94
CA LEU A 220 13.05 3.08 -5.54
C LEU A 220 11.70 2.40 -5.32
N GLY A 221 10.72 2.67 -6.17
CA GLY A 221 9.44 1.98 -6.15
C GLY A 221 9.62 0.48 -6.29
N LEU A 222 10.37 0.05 -7.31
CA LEU A 222 10.67 -1.36 -7.53
C LEU A 222 11.44 -1.95 -6.34
N TYR A 223 12.49 -1.26 -5.87
CA TYR A 223 13.25 -1.68 -4.69
C TYR A 223 12.37 -1.88 -3.46
N TYR A 224 11.47 -0.93 -3.17
CA TYR A 224 10.59 -1.00 -2.00
C TYR A 224 9.62 -2.17 -2.08
N GLN A 225 9.04 -2.43 -3.26
CA GLN A 225 8.11 -3.54 -3.42
C GLN A 225 8.82 -4.89 -3.29
N ILE A 226 9.95 -5.07 -3.97
CA ILE A 226 10.75 -6.31 -3.88
C ILE A 226 11.25 -6.52 -2.44
N ARG A 227 11.66 -5.45 -1.77
CA ARG A 227 12.10 -5.50 -0.38
C ARG A 227 10.94 -5.90 0.54
N ASP A 228 9.73 -5.37 0.35
CA ASP A 228 8.56 -5.74 1.16
C ASP A 228 8.22 -7.22 1.00
N ASP A 229 8.21 -7.70 -0.25
CA ASP A 229 7.99 -9.11 -0.61
C ASP A 229 9.05 -10.03 0.02
N TYR A 230 10.34 -9.64 -0.05
CA TYR A 230 11.43 -10.38 0.58
C TYR A 230 11.28 -10.41 2.12
N CYS A 231 10.99 -9.26 2.72
CA CYS A 231 10.85 -9.14 4.17
C CYS A 231 9.63 -9.93 4.69
N ASN A 232 8.53 -10.00 3.93
CA ASN A 232 7.34 -10.77 4.29
C ASN A 232 7.66 -12.26 4.52
N LEU A 233 8.54 -12.80 3.68
CA LEU A 233 8.97 -14.21 3.76
C LEU A 233 10.10 -14.43 4.77
N CYS A 234 11.01 -13.46 4.92
CA CYS A 234 12.28 -13.68 5.61
C CYS A 234 12.38 -13.05 7.01
N MET A 235 11.68 -11.95 7.30
CA MET A 235 11.91 -11.21 8.56
C MET A 235 10.95 -11.63 9.68
N GLU A 236 11.51 -11.92 10.85
CA GLU A 236 10.72 -12.25 12.05
C GLU A 236 9.82 -11.08 12.48
N GLN A 237 10.31 -9.83 12.35
CA GLN A 237 9.49 -8.66 12.65
C GLN A 237 8.25 -8.59 11.75
N TYR A 238 8.38 -8.92 10.46
CA TYR A 238 7.23 -8.99 9.54
C TYR A 238 6.29 -10.11 9.94
N ALA A 239 6.81 -11.26 10.34
CA ALA A 239 5.99 -12.37 10.85
C ALA A 239 5.19 -11.97 12.10
N LYS A 240 5.73 -11.11 12.96
CA LYS A 240 5.01 -10.52 14.11
C LYS A 240 3.97 -9.48 13.64
N ASP A 241 4.37 -8.58 12.75
CA ASP A 241 3.53 -7.45 12.33
C ASP A 241 2.31 -7.86 11.48
N LYS A 242 2.48 -8.89 10.63
CA LYS A 242 1.53 -9.30 9.58
C LYS A 242 1.10 -10.77 9.69
N GLY A 243 1.89 -11.61 10.36
CA GLY A 243 1.75 -13.06 10.36
C GLY A 243 2.84 -13.73 9.54
N TYR A 244 3.21 -14.97 9.92
CA TYR A 244 4.29 -15.71 9.27
C TYR A 244 4.00 -15.98 7.79
N CYS A 245 4.84 -15.45 6.88
CA CYS A 245 4.68 -15.55 5.43
C CYS A 245 3.24 -15.26 4.98
N GLU A 246 2.73 -14.08 5.31
CA GLU A 246 1.36 -13.66 4.95
C GLU A 246 1.13 -13.75 3.44
N ASP A 247 2.12 -13.37 2.61
CA ASP A 247 2.02 -13.43 1.15
C ASP A 247 1.64 -14.84 0.63
N LEU A 248 2.07 -15.90 1.33
CA LEU A 248 1.69 -17.28 0.99
C LEU A 248 0.24 -17.61 1.38
N THR A 249 -0.26 -17.05 2.49
CA THR A 249 -1.70 -17.14 2.84
C THR A 249 -2.54 -16.27 1.92
N GLU A 250 -2.01 -15.13 1.49
CA GLU A 250 -2.64 -14.28 0.50
C GLU A 250 -2.54 -14.91 -0.90
N GLY A 251 -1.66 -15.89 -1.16
CA GLY A 251 -1.51 -16.47 -2.50
C GLY A 251 -0.94 -15.48 -3.51
N LYS A 252 -0.24 -14.45 -3.02
CA LYS A 252 0.34 -13.37 -3.80
C LYS A 252 1.48 -13.89 -4.65
N PHE A 253 1.56 -13.45 -5.91
CA PHE A 253 2.71 -13.66 -6.77
C PHE A 253 3.82 -12.66 -6.43
N SER A 254 4.43 -12.81 -5.25
CA SER A 254 5.54 -11.96 -4.80
C SER A 254 6.82 -12.22 -5.59
N PHE A 255 7.78 -11.28 -5.59
CA PHE A 255 8.97 -11.37 -6.45
C PHE A 255 9.74 -12.70 -6.35
N PRO A 256 10.04 -13.24 -5.13
CA PRO A 256 10.72 -14.53 -5.02
C PRO A 256 9.89 -15.71 -5.55
N ILE A 257 8.56 -15.61 -5.45
CA ILE A 257 7.61 -16.63 -5.91
C ILE A 257 7.52 -16.60 -7.44
N VAL A 258 7.41 -15.43 -8.05
CA VAL A 258 7.45 -15.25 -9.52
C VAL A 258 8.76 -15.80 -10.07
N HIS A 259 9.90 -15.46 -9.47
CA HIS A 259 11.18 -16.01 -9.89
C HIS A 259 11.20 -17.54 -9.78
N ALA A 260 10.74 -18.11 -8.66
CA ALA A 260 10.71 -19.57 -8.48
C ALA A 260 9.91 -20.28 -9.57
N ILE A 261 8.70 -19.79 -9.86
CA ILE A 261 7.80 -20.40 -10.85
C ILE A 261 8.37 -20.25 -12.27
N THR A 262 8.94 -19.09 -12.61
CA THR A 262 9.43 -18.80 -13.96
C THR A 262 10.80 -19.43 -14.26
N SER A 263 11.66 -19.59 -13.26
CA SER A 263 12.98 -20.24 -13.40
C SER A 263 12.90 -21.77 -13.40
N HIS A 264 11.84 -22.34 -12.83
CA HIS A 264 11.65 -23.80 -12.73
C HIS A 264 10.25 -24.22 -13.26
N PRO A 265 9.96 -24.02 -14.56
CA PRO A 265 8.62 -24.25 -15.12
C PRO A 265 8.15 -25.71 -15.01
N ASP A 266 9.09 -26.66 -14.93
CA ASP A 266 8.79 -28.08 -14.76
C ASP A 266 8.42 -28.46 -13.31
N ASP A 267 8.75 -27.60 -12.32
CA ASP A 267 8.42 -27.81 -10.91
C ASP A 267 7.20 -26.98 -10.48
N SER A 268 6.06 -27.63 -10.46
CA SER A 268 4.78 -27.03 -10.09
C SER A 268 4.49 -27.02 -8.58
N GLN A 269 5.48 -27.31 -7.71
CA GLN A 269 5.25 -27.35 -6.27
C GLN A 269 4.91 -25.97 -5.68
N VAL A 270 5.68 -24.93 -6.03
CA VAL A 270 5.45 -23.56 -5.50
C VAL A 270 4.08 -23.06 -5.91
N ILE A 271 3.72 -23.19 -7.19
CA ILE A 271 2.39 -22.80 -7.67
C ILE A 271 1.30 -23.65 -6.99
N ARG A 272 1.46 -24.97 -6.83
CA ARG A 272 0.48 -25.81 -6.12
C ARG A 272 0.29 -25.39 -4.67
N ILE A 273 1.35 -25.01 -3.96
CA ILE A 273 1.27 -24.53 -2.57
C ILE A 273 0.55 -23.18 -2.52
N LEU A 274 0.91 -22.26 -3.41
CA LEU A 274 0.30 -20.94 -3.51
C LEU A 274 -1.20 -21.03 -3.84
N LEU A 275 -1.55 -21.98 -4.70
CA LEU A 275 -2.91 -22.22 -5.15
C LEU A 275 -3.65 -23.27 -4.31
N PHE A 276 -3.07 -23.74 -3.21
CA PHE A 276 -3.69 -24.79 -2.40
C PHE A 276 -5.03 -24.29 -1.85
N GLN A 277 -6.11 -24.97 -2.24
CA GLN A 277 -7.47 -24.66 -1.81
C GLN A 277 -7.95 -25.69 -0.80
N SER A 278 -8.15 -25.31 0.47
CA SER A 278 -8.89 -26.18 1.41
C SER A 278 -10.39 -26.07 1.16
N HIS A 279 -11.05 -27.21 0.95
CA HIS A 279 -12.51 -27.29 0.90
C HIS A 279 -13.08 -27.14 2.31
N SER A 280 -13.44 -25.92 2.70
CA SER A 280 -14.29 -25.68 3.85
C SER A 280 -15.46 -24.78 3.45
N LEU A 281 -16.66 -25.35 3.54
CA LEU A 281 -17.94 -24.71 3.34
C LEU A 281 -18.35 -23.98 4.62
N SER A 282 -17.91 -22.75 4.80
CA SER A 282 -18.63 -21.73 5.58
C SER A 282 -17.96 -20.37 5.44
N GLY A 283 -18.66 -19.41 4.82
CA GLY A 283 -18.17 -18.03 4.68
C GLY A 283 -18.83 -17.22 3.57
N TRP A 284 -20.10 -17.50 3.25
CA TRP A 284 -20.87 -16.70 2.30
C TRP A 284 -21.28 -15.38 2.96
N GLN A 285 -20.46 -14.33 2.81
CA GLN A 285 -20.89 -12.91 2.71
C GLN A 285 -19.78 -11.89 2.39
N GLN A 286 -18.50 -12.26 2.23
CA GLN A 286 -17.44 -11.29 1.90
C GLN A 286 -17.18 -11.04 0.41
N ARG A 287 -17.81 -11.80 -0.50
CA ARG A 287 -17.48 -11.76 -1.95
C ARG A 287 -18.39 -10.91 -2.82
N ASN A 288 -19.31 -10.12 -2.26
CA ASN A 288 -20.22 -9.27 -3.03
C ASN A 288 -19.92 -7.76 -2.98
N LEU A 289 -18.76 -7.31 -2.46
CA LEU A 289 -18.45 -5.88 -2.35
C LEU A 289 -17.17 -5.42 -3.06
N VAL A 290 -16.22 -6.29 -3.40
CA VAL A 290 -15.09 -5.91 -4.28
C VAL A 290 -15.60 -5.45 -5.66
N SER A 291 -16.74 -6.01 -6.11
CA SER A 291 -17.47 -5.60 -7.33
C SER A 291 -18.13 -4.21 -7.27
N VAL A 292 -18.31 -3.60 -6.09
CA VAL A 292 -18.92 -2.26 -5.91
C VAL A 292 -17.86 -1.17 -5.71
N HIS A 293 -16.68 -1.50 -5.18
CA HIS A 293 -15.79 -0.47 -4.63
C HIS A 293 -14.69 0.03 -5.58
N VAL A 294 -14.13 -0.82 -6.44
CA VAL A 294 -13.31 -0.36 -7.59
C VAL A 294 -14.20 0.30 -8.67
N SER A 295 -15.45 -0.15 -8.78
CA SER A 295 -16.46 0.33 -9.73
C SER A 295 -17.03 1.73 -9.39
N VAL A 296 -16.95 2.20 -8.13
CA VAL A 296 -17.28 3.59 -7.73
C VAL A 296 -16.03 4.49 -7.71
N ALA A 297 -14.84 3.94 -7.39
CA ALA A 297 -13.57 4.66 -7.39
C ALA A 297 -13.27 5.35 -8.75
N ALA A 298 -13.64 4.73 -9.86
CA ALA A 298 -13.39 5.27 -11.20
C ALA A 298 -14.52 6.16 -11.75
N VAL A 299 -15.77 6.00 -11.27
CA VAL A 299 -16.95 6.73 -11.81
C VAL A 299 -17.07 8.14 -11.21
N LEU A 300 -16.54 8.40 -10.00
CA LEU A 300 -16.54 9.73 -9.36
C LEU A 300 -15.30 10.58 -9.69
N CYS A 301 -14.17 9.95 -10.06
CA CYS A 301 -13.10 10.65 -10.78
C CYS A 301 -13.61 11.32 -12.07
N TYR A 302 -14.73 10.83 -12.63
CA TYR A 302 -15.24 11.14 -13.96
C TYR A 302 -16.36 12.22 -14.01
N VAL A 303 -17.16 12.50 -12.97
CA VAL A 303 -18.37 13.35 -13.13
C VAL A 303 -18.19 14.84 -12.80
N LEU A 304 -17.32 15.25 -11.88
CA LEU A 304 -17.36 16.63 -11.33
C LEU A 304 -16.05 17.43 -11.43
N GLY A 305 -15.01 16.89 -12.06
CA GLY A 305 -13.66 17.44 -12.05
C GLY A 305 -13.36 18.48 -13.14
N MET A 306 -12.92 18.07 -14.32
CA MET A 306 -12.34 18.99 -15.31
C MET A 306 -12.53 18.43 -16.73
N ARG A 307 -13.16 19.22 -17.62
CA ARG A 307 -13.18 18.98 -19.07
C ARG A 307 -11.75 18.76 -19.57
N GLU A 308 -11.35 17.52 -19.83
CA GLU A 308 -10.60 17.07 -21.02
C GLU A 308 -10.11 15.60 -20.87
N ARG A 309 -10.81 14.72 -21.60
CA ARG A 309 -10.37 13.42 -22.15
C ARG A 309 -9.55 12.48 -21.25
N MET A 310 -10.24 11.68 -20.44
CA MET A 310 -9.78 10.30 -20.17
C MET A 310 -10.15 9.42 -21.38
N ALA A 311 -9.19 8.70 -21.96
CA ALA A 311 -9.44 7.88 -23.15
C ALA A 311 -10.42 6.73 -22.83
N PRO A 312 -11.56 6.58 -23.55
CA PRO A 312 -12.57 5.55 -23.30
C PRO A 312 -12.03 4.11 -23.21
N GLN A 313 -10.87 3.85 -23.82
CA GLN A 313 -10.22 2.55 -23.87
C GLN A 313 -9.72 2.04 -22.49
N VAL A 314 -9.34 2.94 -21.57
CA VAL A 314 -8.87 2.56 -20.23
C VAL A 314 -10.03 2.18 -19.32
N ALA A 315 -11.12 2.96 -19.36
CA ALA A 315 -12.35 2.66 -18.63
C ALA A 315 -12.97 1.34 -19.08
N VAL A 316 -13.00 1.07 -20.39
CA VAL A 316 -13.52 -0.20 -20.94
C VAL A 316 -12.62 -1.39 -20.58
N LYS A 317 -11.29 -1.24 -20.54
CA LYS A 317 -10.38 -2.30 -20.05
C LYS A 317 -10.60 -2.63 -18.58
N LEU A 318 -10.74 -1.62 -17.72
CA LEU A 318 -11.04 -1.82 -16.30
C LEU A 318 -12.42 -2.47 -16.10
N LEU A 319 -13.43 -2.04 -16.85
CA LEU A 319 -14.78 -2.62 -16.80
C LEU A 319 -14.80 -4.08 -17.26
N ASN A 320 -14.00 -4.44 -18.28
CA ASN A 320 -13.88 -5.83 -18.76
C ASN A 320 -13.12 -6.74 -17.78
N ILE A 321 -12.17 -6.20 -17.01
CA ILE A 321 -11.53 -6.94 -15.91
C ILE A 321 -12.56 -7.23 -14.80
N ILE A 322 -13.42 -6.25 -14.48
CA ILE A 322 -14.47 -6.34 -13.46
C ILE A 322 -15.59 -7.33 -13.85
N LEU A 323 -16.06 -7.29 -15.11
CA LEU A 323 -17.16 -8.13 -15.57
C LEU A 323 -16.77 -9.62 -15.72
N ASN A 324 -15.49 -9.92 -15.95
CA ASN A 324 -15.00 -11.29 -16.08
C ASN A 324 -14.70 -11.99 -14.74
N CYS A 325 -14.79 -11.29 -13.60
CA CYS A 325 -14.63 -11.90 -12.27
C CYS A 325 -15.85 -12.73 -11.82
N ASN A 326 -16.93 -12.77 -12.61
CA ASN A 326 -18.18 -13.48 -12.28
C ASN A 326 -18.27 -14.88 -12.89
N ASN A 327 -17.31 -15.76 -12.61
CA ASN A 327 -17.51 -17.20 -12.78
C ASN A 327 -16.48 -17.99 -11.96
N THR A 328 -16.83 -18.35 -10.72
CA THR A 328 -16.59 -19.67 -10.11
C THR A 328 -17.00 -19.66 -8.63
N ASP A 329 -18.09 -20.35 -8.32
CA ASP A 329 -18.51 -20.73 -6.96
C ASP A 329 -17.53 -21.75 -6.35
N ILE A 330 -16.35 -21.27 -5.96
CA ILE A 330 -15.42 -22.02 -5.12
C ILE A 330 -15.01 -21.10 -3.97
N LEU A 331 -15.38 -21.48 -2.75
CA LEU A 331 -14.79 -20.91 -1.54
C LEU A 331 -13.31 -21.32 -1.49
N ARG A 332 -12.48 -20.50 -2.12
CA ARG A 332 -11.02 -20.60 -2.17
C ARG A 332 -10.46 -20.27 -0.79
N GLN A 333 -10.06 -21.26 0.00
CA GLN A 333 -9.27 -21.03 1.21
C GLN A 333 -7.80 -21.32 0.90
N ARG A 334 -6.97 -20.29 1.06
CA ARG A 334 -5.52 -20.39 0.89
C ARG A 334 -4.87 -20.94 2.16
N THR A 335 -3.67 -21.50 2.05
CA THR A 335 -3.03 -22.20 3.18
C THR A 335 -2.77 -21.28 4.37
N ARG A 336 -3.16 -21.76 5.56
CA ARG A 336 -2.76 -21.19 6.86
C ARG A 336 -1.79 -22.11 7.59
N ASP A 337 -1.42 -23.23 6.97
CA ASP A 337 -0.53 -24.23 7.55
C ASP A 337 0.91 -23.71 7.59
N VAL A 338 1.46 -23.60 8.81
CA VAL A 338 2.81 -23.11 9.05
C VAL A 338 3.86 -24.05 8.48
N GLU A 339 3.64 -25.37 8.52
CA GLU A 339 4.59 -26.34 7.98
C GLU A 339 4.61 -26.29 6.45
N LEU A 340 3.46 -26.09 5.81
CA LEU A 340 3.41 -25.89 4.36
C LEU A 340 4.12 -24.59 3.94
N LYS A 341 4.01 -23.53 4.74
CA LYS A 341 4.74 -22.27 4.51
C LYS A 341 6.25 -22.45 4.66
N LYS A 342 6.71 -23.14 5.70
CA LYS A 342 8.14 -23.50 5.88
C LYS A 342 8.66 -24.33 4.72
N TYR A 343 7.86 -25.29 4.24
CA TYR A 343 8.21 -26.09 3.07
C TYR A 343 8.34 -25.23 1.81
N CYS A 344 7.39 -24.31 1.57
CA CYS A 344 7.47 -23.37 0.46
C CYS A 344 8.73 -22.50 0.56
N PHE A 345 9.04 -21.97 1.75
CA PHE A 345 10.26 -21.20 1.99
C PHE A 345 11.52 -22.00 1.62
N ALA A 346 11.61 -23.26 2.05
CA ALA A 346 12.73 -24.14 1.70
C ALA A 346 12.84 -24.40 0.19
N LEU A 347 11.71 -24.49 -0.53
CA LEU A 347 11.71 -24.58 -2.00
C LEU A 347 12.26 -23.30 -2.65
N LEU A 348 11.84 -22.12 -2.17
CA LEU A 348 12.34 -20.83 -2.68
C LEU A 348 13.84 -20.68 -2.47
N GLU A 349 14.36 -21.18 -1.34
CA GLU A 349 15.80 -21.20 -1.07
C GLU A 349 16.52 -22.19 -1.99
N ARG A 350 15.99 -23.41 -2.15
CA ARG A 350 16.55 -24.44 -3.07
C ARG A 350 16.61 -23.97 -4.52
N PHE A 351 15.62 -23.20 -4.96
CA PHE A 351 15.56 -22.64 -6.32
C PHE A 351 16.41 -21.38 -6.50
N GLY A 352 17.10 -20.91 -5.46
CA GLY A 352 17.91 -19.70 -5.52
C GLY A 352 17.09 -18.42 -5.65
N SER A 353 15.77 -18.46 -5.43
CA SER A 353 14.92 -17.29 -5.55
C SER A 353 15.19 -16.25 -4.47
N LEU A 354 15.54 -16.69 -3.25
CA LEU A 354 15.88 -15.77 -2.17
C LEU A 354 17.24 -15.08 -2.43
N SER A 355 18.24 -15.79 -2.98
CA SER A 355 19.51 -15.17 -3.38
C SER A 355 19.32 -14.21 -4.54
N TYR A 356 18.61 -14.63 -5.59
CA TYR A 356 18.28 -13.77 -6.74
C TYR A 356 17.59 -12.47 -6.31
N THR A 357 16.68 -12.57 -5.34
CA THR A 357 15.99 -11.39 -4.78
C THR A 357 16.95 -10.45 -4.07
N ARG A 358 17.89 -10.98 -3.27
CA ARG A 358 18.91 -10.14 -2.61
C ARG A 358 19.81 -9.46 -3.63
N ASP A 359 20.30 -10.20 -4.62
CA ASP A 359 21.18 -9.64 -5.68
C ASP A 359 20.45 -8.51 -6.42
N THR A 360 19.18 -8.72 -6.78
CA THR A 360 18.33 -7.67 -7.39
C THR A 360 18.18 -6.44 -6.49
N LEU A 361 18.02 -6.62 -5.17
CA LEU A 361 17.95 -5.49 -4.22
C LEU A 361 19.27 -4.73 -4.13
N GLU A 362 20.41 -5.41 -4.21
CA GLU A 362 21.73 -4.77 -4.21
C GLU A 362 21.97 -3.99 -5.51
N GLU A 363 21.60 -4.55 -6.66
CA GLU A 363 21.64 -3.86 -7.96
C GLU A 363 20.78 -2.59 -7.94
N LEU A 364 19.54 -2.68 -7.45
CA LEU A 364 18.63 -1.54 -7.38
C LEU A 364 19.10 -0.45 -6.40
N ASP A 365 19.71 -0.81 -5.27
CA ASP A 365 20.35 0.18 -4.36
C ASP A 365 21.52 0.90 -5.06
N ALA A 366 22.37 0.14 -5.77
CA ALA A 366 23.47 0.72 -6.53
C ALA A 366 22.97 1.65 -7.66
N GLU A 367 21.93 1.24 -8.39
CA GLU A 367 21.28 2.07 -9.42
C GLU A 367 20.66 3.33 -8.83
N ALA A 368 19.99 3.23 -7.67
CA ALA A 368 19.42 4.38 -6.99
C ALA A 368 20.52 5.38 -6.60
N ARG A 369 21.62 4.91 -5.99
CA ARG A 369 22.76 5.76 -5.61
C ARG A 369 23.43 6.40 -6.82
N ALA A 370 23.59 5.66 -7.93
CA ALA A 370 24.12 6.20 -9.16
C ALA A 370 23.23 7.32 -9.73
N GLU A 371 21.90 7.15 -9.67
CA GLU A 371 20.97 8.19 -10.10
C GLU A 371 21.02 9.41 -9.16
N VAL A 372 21.13 9.22 -7.84
CA VAL A 372 21.33 10.33 -6.89
C VAL A 372 22.61 11.11 -7.19
N ALA A 373 23.72 10.42 -7.45
CA ALA A 373 24.98 11.06 -7.84
C ALA A 373 24.84 11.86 -9.15
N LYS A 374 24.16 11.29 -10.15
CA LYS A 374 23.87 11.96 -11.42
C LYS A 374 23.00 13.22 -11.26
N LEU A 375 22.11 13.23 -10.27
CA LEU A 375 21.29 14.40 -9.90
C LEU A 375 22.05 15.45 -9.08
N GLY A 376 23.37 15.30 -8.91
CA GLY A 376 24.23 16.24 -8.18
C GLY A 376 24.42 15.93 -6.70
N GLY A 377 24.04 14.72 -6.27
CA GLY A 377 24.17 14.27 -4.89
C GLY A 377 23.09 14.81 -3.96
N ASN A 378 22.79 14.05 -2.90
CA ASN A 378 21.82 14.45 -1.87
C ASN A 378 22.09 13.69 -0.56
N PRO A 379 22.79 14.30 0.41
CA PRO A 379 23.16 13.62 1.65
C PRO A 379 21.97 13.11 2.47
N GLN A 380 20.82 13.79 2.39
CA GLN A 380 19.61 13.34 3.10
C GLN A 380 19.04 12.08 2.46
N LEU A 381 19.08 12.01 1.13
CA LEU A 381 18.61 10.84 0.41
C LEU A 381 19.58 9.66 0.54
N GLU A 382 20.88 9.90 0.52
CA GLU A 382 21.90 8.87 0.77
C GLU A 382 21.72 8.22 2.16
N ALA A 383 21.56 9.04 3.21
CA ALA A 383 21.25 8.54 4.55
C ALA A 383 19.92 7.77 4.61
N PHE A 384 18.92 8.22 3.86
CA PHE A 384 17.64 7.52 3.76
C PHE A 384 17.78 6.16 3.06
N LEU A 385 18.63 6.02 2.05
CA LEU A 385 18.94 4.73 1.41
C LEU A 385 19.67 3.80 2.38
N ASP A 386 20.59 4.32 3.18
CA ASP A 386 21.30 3.54 4.21
C ASP A 386 20.31 2.95 5.25
N GLU A 387 19.29 3.72 5.67
CA GLU A 387 18.22 3.22 6.55
C GLU A 387 17.45 2.03 5.95
N GLN A 388 17.41 1.90 4.62
CA GLN A 388 16.67 0.82 3.96
C GLN A 388 17.42 -0.50 3.89
N LEU A 389 18.72 -0.53 4.18
CA LEU A 389 19.56 -1.72 4.09
C LEU A 389 19.38 -2.70 5.27
N ASN A 390 18.47 -2.41 6.21
CA ASN A 390 18.22 -3.25 7.39
C ASN A 390 17.77 -4.69 7.08
N TRP A 391 17.35 -4.99 5.84
CA TRP A 391 17.07 -6.36 5.41
C TRP A 391 18.35 -7.21 5.31
N LYS A 392 19.54 -6.58 5.23
CA LYS A 392 20.86 -7.25 5.21
C LYS A 392 21.31 -7.76 6.58
N CYS A 393 20.70 -7.31 7.67
CA CYS A 393 21.13 -7.62 9.05
C CYS A 393 21.08 -9.11 9.45
N ARG A 394 20.66 -10.02 8.55
CA ARG A 394 20.71 -11.48 8.75
C ARG A 394 22.00 -12.16 8.29
N THR A 395 22.94 -11.45 7.66
CA THR A 395 24.17 -12.11 7.17
C THR A 395 25.20 -12.43 8.26
N ASN A 396 25.05 -11.90 9.49
CA ASN A 396 26.05 -12.05 10.55
C ASN A 396 25.60 -12.77 11.83
N ASP A 397 24.34 -13.22 11.93
CA ASP A 397 23.94 -14.06 13.07
C ASP A 397 24.14 -15.54 12.70
N SER A 398 25.35 -15.99 13.01
CA SER A 398 25.71 -17.38 13.24
C SER A 398 24.58 -18.16 13.92
N ASN A 399 24.16 -19.22 13.23
CA ASN A 399 23.54 -20.44 13.74
C ASN A 399 23.66 -20.60 15.28
N PRO A 400 22.57 -20.52 16.06
CA PRO A 400 22.56 -21.14 17.37
C PRO A 400 22.21 -22.61 17.19
N GLU A 401 23.14 -23.46 17.63
CA GLU A 401 22.99 -24.92 17.79
C GLU A 401 21.70 -25.35 18.50
#